data_AF-A0A0P0F1D4-F1
#
_entry.id   AF-A0A0P0F1D4-F1
#
_cell.length_a   1.000
_cell.length_b   1.000
_cell.length_c   1.000
_cell.angle_alpha   90.00
_cell.angle_beta   90.00
_cell.angle_gamma   90.00
#
_symmetry.space_group_name_H-M   'P 1'
#
loop_
_entity.id
_entity.type
_entity.pdbx_description
1 polymer ?
#
loop_
_entity_poly.entity_id
_entity_poly.type
_entity_poly.pdbx_seq_one_letter_code
_entity_poly.pdbx_strand_id
1 'polypeptide(L)'
;MPVHEWPQIVRALRRLHGLTAAQFAVMLATTEDTVARWESGATLPDPREQALLRDVLTGHFRHHPTFLGLKAMVRSMGEKCTLYTPGLIAQAVSPPLARWIERHHFDIVGSSLLPRIDGLTAEMMERYALPMLEGTSDVLSVTYNDRAVAFRNAVINRRLNVVPVDGVRVLVLVDRVLYLDDGRDTPDPDVHMLTADQLVDD
;
A
#
# COMPACT_ATOMS: atom_id res chain seq x y z
N MET A 1 -14.26 -8.11 -22.60
CA MET A 1 -15.08 -6.89 -22.60
C MET A 1 -14.72 -6.04 -23.80
N PRO A 2 -15.69 -5.45 -24.51
CA PRO A 2 -15.40 -4.55 -25.62
C PRO A 2 -14.69 -3.27 -25.15
N VAL A 3 -13.75 -2.78 -25.95
CA VAL A 3 -12.90 -1.60 -25.66
C VAL A 3 -13.70 -0.32 -25.38
N HIS A 4 -14.90 -0.18 -25.95
CA HIS A 4 -15.72 1.03 -25.91
C HIS A 4 -16.50 1.24 -24.61
N GLU A 5 -16.55 0.25 -23.72
CA GLU A 5 -17.35 0.33 -22.49
C GLU A 5 -16.56 0.88 -21.29
N TRP A 6 -15.22 0.84 -21.35
CA TRP A 6 -14.35 1.29 -20.25
C TRP A 6 -14.63 2.71 -19.76
N PRO A 7 -14.82 3.72 -20.63
CA PRO A 7 -15.08 5.08 -20.18
C PRO A 7 -16.36 5.18 -19.33
N GLN A 8 -17.41 4.45 -19.69
CA GLN A 8 -18.66 4.43 -18.93
C GLN A 8 -18.50 3.65 -17.62
N ILE A 9 -17.77 2.53 -17.64
CA ILE A 9 -17.53 1.69 -16.46
C ILE A 9 -16.72 2.45 -15.41
N VAL A 10 -15.61 3.08 -15.79
CA VAL A 10 -14.75 3.88 -14.89
C VAL A 10 -15.56 5.01 -14.25
N ARG A 11 -16.33 5.74 -15.06
CA ARG A 11 -17.19 6.83 -14.57
C ARG A 11 -18.31 6.33 -13.65
N ALA A 12 -18.94 5.21 -14.01
CA ALA A 12 -20.00 4.61 -13.21
C ALA A 12 -19.47 4.16 -11.85
N LEU A 13 -18.34 3.45 -11.84
CA LEU A 13 -17.66 3.04 -10.61
C LEU A 13 -17.36 4.22 -9.70
N ARG A 14 -16.66 5.24 -10.20
CA ARG A 14 -16.33 6.40 -9.39
C ARG A 14 -17.57 7.06 -8.77
N ARG A 15 -18.63 7.24 -9.57
CA ARG A 15 -19.88 7.87 -9.13
C ARG A 15 -20.67 7.02 -8.15
N LEU A 16 -20.75 5.70 -8.35
CA LEU A 16 -21.40 4.76 -7.43
C LEU A 16 -20.77 4.80 -6.03
N HIS A 17 -19.46 5.03 -5.97
CA HIS A 17 -18.73 5.17 -4.72
C HIS A 17 -18.70 6.61 -4.17
N GLY A 18 -19.32 7.58 -4.84
CA GLY A 18 -19.37 8.99 -4.41
C GLY A 18 -18.01 9.70 -4.40
N LEU A 19 -17.04 9.23 -5.20
CA LEU A 19 -15.66 9.72 -5.18
C LEU A 19 -15.41 10.85 -6.19
N THR A 20 -14.55 11.80 -5.83
CA THR A 20 -13.94 12.73 -6.80
C THR A 20 -12.94 12.00 -7.69
N ALA A 21 -12.55 12.60 -8.82
CA ALA A 21 -11.54 12.01 -9.71
C ALA A 21 -10.19 11.83 -8.99
N ALA A 22 -9.76 12.82 -8.20
CA ALA A 22 -8.59 12.73 -7.33
C ALA A 22 -8.67 11.57 -6.32
N GLN A 23 -9.80 11.42 -5.61
CA GLN A 23 -9.98 10.33 -4.64
C GLN A 23 -9.98 8.95 -5.32
N PHE A 24 -10.60 8.85 -6.50
CA PHE A 24 -10.64 7.63 -7.28
C PHE A 24 -9.25 7.26 -7.82
N ALA A 25 -8.47 8.25 -8.23
CA ALA A 25 -7.09 8.08 -8.67
C ALA A 25 -6.20 7.52 -7.54
N VAL A 26 -6.31 8.09 -6.34
CA VAL A 26 -5.62 7.55 -5.14
C VAL A 26 -6.01 6.10 -4.89
N MET A 27 -7.30 5.77 -5.00
CA MET A 27 -7.80 4.41 -4.80
C MET A 27 -7.25 3.40 -5.82
N LEU A 28 -7.06 3.84 -7.07
CA LEU A 28 -6.55 3.01 -8.15
C LEU A 28 -5.02 3.10 -8.30
N ALA A 29 -4.32 3.78 -7.38
CA ALA A 29 -2.88 4.03 -7.46
C ALA A 29 -2.46 4.64 -8.81
N THR A 30 -3.18 5.65 -9.26
CA THR A 30 -2.95 6.35 -10.53
C THR A 30 -3.12 7.86 -10.33
N THR A 31 -3.08 8.64 -11.42
CA THR A 31 -3.26 10.10 -11.39
C THR A 31 -4.68 10.51 -11.78
N GLU A 32 -5.10 11.71 -11.32
CA GLU A 32 -6.39 12.29 -11.72
C GLU A 32 -6.47 12.46 -13.24
N ASP A 33 -5.39 12.89 -13.88
CA ASP A 33 -5.28 13.02 -15.33
C ASP A 33 -5.47 11.67 -16.04
N THR A 34 -4.87 10.61 -15.51
CA THR A 34 -5.06 9.26 -16.04
C THR A 34 -6.52 8.83 -15.97
N VAL A 35 -7.19 9.06 -14.82
CA VAL A 35 -8.64 8.79 -14.67
C VAL A 35 -9.45 9.59 -15.67
N ALA A 36 -9.16 10.88 -15.86
CA ALA A 36 -9.85 11.72 -16.82
C ALA A 36 -9.69 11.21 -18.27
N ARG A 37 -8.49 10.75 -18.64
CA ARG A 37 -8.23 10.14 -19.95
C ARG A 37 -9.00 8.83 -20.14
N TRP A 38 -9.15 8.00 -19.11
CA TRP A 38 -10.01 6.81 -19.19
C TRP A 38 -11.48 7.16 -19.34
N GLU A 39 -12.00 8.08 -18.52
CA GLU A 39 -13.41 8.47 -18.57
C GLU A 39 -13.81 9.13 -19.89
N SER A 40 -12.86 9.77 -20.58
CA SER A 40 -13.05 10.33 -21.93
C SER A 40 -12.83 9.32 -23.05
N GLY A 41 -12.24 8.15 -22.75
CA GLY A 41 -11.85 7.14 -23.73
C GLY A 41 -10.60 7.49 -24.53
N ALA A 42 -9.84 8.51 -24.11
CA ALA A 42 -8.57 8.88 -24.73
C ALA A 42 -7.48 7.81 -24.52
N THR A 43 -7.53 7.07 -23.42
CA THR A 43 -6.69 5.90 -23.13
C THR A 43 -7.52 4.82 -22.44
N LEU A 44 -7.00 3.59 -22.44
CA LEU A 44 -7.59 2.46 -21.71
C LEU A 44 -6.77 2.16 -20.46
N PRO A 45 -7.38 1.64 -19.39
CA PRO A 45 -6.63 1.09 -18.26
C PRO A 45 -5.83 -0.13 -18.71
N ASP A 46 -4.60 -0.26 -18.22
CA ASP A 46 -3.73 -1.41 -18.45
C ASP A 46 -4.22 -2.66 -17.68
N PRO A 47 -3.62 -3.86 -17.86
CA PRO A 47 -4.07 -5.06 -17.16
C PRO A 47 -4.12 -4.96 -15.62
N ARG A 48 -3.18 -4.25 -14.99
CA ARG A 48 -3.13 -4.03 -13.54
C ARG A 48 -4.28 -3.14 -13.10
N GLU A 49 -4.51 -2.05 -13.83
CA GLU A 49 -5.57 -1.08 -13.57
C GLU A 49 -6.95 -1.70 -13.80
N GLN A 50 -7.09 -2.55 -14.82
CA GLN A 50 -8.30 -3.34 -15.04
C GLN A 50 -8.58 -4.35 -13.92
N ALA A 51 -7.54 -4.91 -13.30
CA ALA A 51 -7.70 -5.78 -12.13
C ALA A 51 -8.19 -4.98 -10.91
N LEU A 52 -7.61 -3.80 -10.66
CA LEU A 52 -8.05 -2.89 -9.59
C LEU A 52 -9.49 -2.41 -9.81
N LEU A 53 -9.85 -2.02 -11.03
CA LEU A 53 -11.22 -1.63 -11.38
C LEU A 53 -12.21 -2.79 -11.19
N ARG A 54 -11.81 -4.03 -11.52
CA ARG A 54 -12.60 -5.23 -11.25
C ARG A 54 -12.78 -5.47 -9.76
N ASP A 55 -11.76 -5.28 -8.94
CA ASP A 55 -11.90 -5.38 -7.48
C ASP A 55 -12.86 -4.32 -6.93
N VAL A 56 -12.80 -3.07 -7.41
CA VAL A 56 -13.76 -2.03 -7.00
C VAL A 56 -15.20 -2.46 -7.33
N LEU A 57 -15.41 -3.07 -8.50
CA LEU A 57 -16.71 -3.59 -8.95
C LEU A 57 -17.22 -4.78 -8.11
N THR A 58 -16.34 -5.72 -7.79
CA THR A 58 -16.73 -7.08 -7.36
C THR A 58 -16.31 -7.43 -5.94
N GLY A 59 -15.39 -6.67 -5.35
CA GLY A 59 -14.65 -7.03 -4.14
C GLY A 59 -13.85 -8.33 -4.30
N HIS A 60 -13.56 -8.77 -5.53
CA HIS A 60 -12.96 -10.08 -5.79
C HIS A 60 -11.67 -10.30 -5.01
N PHE A 61 -10.76 -9.33 -5.07
CA PHE A 61 -9.48 -9.42 -4.37
C PHE A 61 -9.68 -9.35 -2.85
N ARG A 62 -10.62 -8.53 -2.35
CA ARG A 62 -10.93 -8.46 -0.90
C ARG A 62 -11.41 -9.77 -0.29
N HIS A 63 -12.01 -10.65 -1.11
CA HIS A 63 -12.48 -11.97 -0.69
C HIS A 63 -11.53 -13.11 -1.10
N HIS A 64 -10.41 -12.81 -1.78
CA HIS A 64 -9.46 -13.81 -2.22
C HIS A 64 -8.84 -14.55 -1.02
N PRO A 65 -8.73 -15.89 -1.01
CA PRO A 65 -8.22 -16.65 0.14
C PRO A 65 -6.85 -16.20 0.63
N THR A 66 -5.91 -15.94 -0.28
CA THR A 66 -4.57 -15.40 0.07
C THR A 66 -4.67 -14.05 0.76
N PHE A 67 -5.54 -13.15 0.28
CA PHE A 67 -5.70 -11.84 0.90
C PHE A 67 -6.32 -11.94 2.29
N LEU A 68 -7.33 -12.81 2.46
CA LEU A 68 -7.90 -13.12 3.78
C LEU A 68 -6.86 -13.73 4.72
N GLY A 69 -6.00 -14.62 4.20
CA GLY A 69 -4.86 -15.18 4.93
C GLY A 69 -3.87 -14.11 5.39
N LEU A 70 -3.50 -13.16 4.53
CA LEU A 70 -2.66 -12.03 4.90
C LEU A 70 -3.32 -11.14 5.95
N LYS A 71 -4.63 -10.86 5.84
CA LYS A 71 -5.37 -10.13 6.88
C LYS A 71 -5.36 -10.86 8.21
N ALA A 72 -5.55 -12.18 8.20
CA ALA A 72 -5.50 -13.00 9.40
C ALA A 72 -4.09 -12.99 10.03
N MET A 73 -3.05 -13.15 9.21
CA MET A 73 -1.64 -13.06 9.61
C MET A 73 -1.35 -11.71 10.26
N VAL A 74 -1.66 -10.59 9.60
CA VAL A 74 -1.43 -9.25 10.17
C VAL A 74 -2.16 -9.07 11.50
N ARG A 75 -3.39 -9.60 11.63
CA ARG A 75 -4.17 -9.53 12.87
C ARG A 75 -3.64 -10.43 13.99
N SER A 76 -2.76 -11.39 13.72
CA SER A 76 -2.11 -12.21 14.74
C SER A 76 -0.68 -11.74 15.09
N MET A 77 -0.14 -10.75 14.38
CA MET A 77 1.23 -10.25 14.62
C MET A 77 1.39 -9.58 15.99
N GLY A 78 2.55 -9.82 16.61
CA GLY A 78 2.98 -9.18 17.86
C GLY A 78 3.69 -7.84 17.67
N GLU A 79 4.21 -7.58 16.47
CA GLU A 79 4.76 -6.28 16.06
C GLU A 79 3.69 -5.32 15.52
N LYS A 80 4.05 -4.05 15.32
CA LYS A 80 3.16 -3.07 14.69
C LYS A 80 3.18 -3.28 13.18
N CYS A 81 2.19 -3.98 12.68
CA CYS A 81 2.05 -4.31 11.27
C CYS A 81 0.81 -3.68 10.63
N THR A 82 0.94 -3.32 9.36
CA THR A 82 -0.15 -2.87 8.47
C THR A 82 -0.11 -3.64 7.15
N LEU A 83 -1.27 -4.07 6.67
CA LEU A 83 -1.47 -4.57 5.30
C LEU A 83 -1.98 -3.44 4.42
N TYR A 84 -1.31 -3.18 3.31
CA TYR A 84 -1.68 -2.16 2.34
C TYR A 84 -2.01 -2.77 0.97
N THR A 85 -3.01 -2.20 0.30
CA THR A 85 -3.25 -2.36 -1.14
C THR A 85 -2.51 -1.27 -1.94
N PRO A 86 -2.49 -1.32 -3.28
CA PRO A 86 -1.98 -0.22 -4.09
C PRO A 86 -2.55 1.15 -3.67
N GLY A 87 -1.74 2.19 -3.83
CA GLY A 87 -2.03 3.52 -3.29
C GLY A 87 -1.77 3.63 -1.78
N LEU A 88 -1.10 2.63 -1.19
CA LEU A 88 -0.84 2.48 0.24
C LEU A 88 -2.10 2.65 1.10
N ILE A 89 -3.20 2.02 0.67
CA ILE A 89 -4.46 2.04 1.42
C ILE A 89 -4.46 0.92 2.45
N ALA A 90 -4.58 1.27 3.74
CA ALA A 90 -4.51 0.29 4.81
C ALA A 90 -5.78 -0.58 4.88
N GLN A 91 -5.61 -1.89 4.85
CA GLN A 91 -6.72 -2.87 4.84
C GLN A 91 -6.84 -3.64 6.16
N ALA A 92 -5.74 -3.78 6.89
CA ALA A 92 -5.71 -4.38 8.21
C ALA A 92 -4.51 -3.84 9.00
N VAL A 93 -4.66 -3.80 10.33
CA VAL A 93 -3.58 -3.50 11.26
C VAL A 93 -3.52 -4.60 12.33
N SER A 94 -2.32 -4.82 12.84
CA SER A 94 -2.07 -5.72 13.97
C SER A 94 -2.66 -5.19 15.29
N PRO A 95 -2.93 -6.05 16.29
CA PRO A 95 -3.45 -5.63 17.59
C PRO A 95 -2.58 -4.59 18.34
N PRO A 96 -1.24 -4.67 18.36
CA PRO A 96 -0.40 -3.64 18.96
C PRO A 96 -0.58 -2.26 18.32
N LEU A 97 -0.71 -2.21 16.99
CA LEU A 97 -0.92 -0.96 16.27
C LEU A 97 -2.37 -0.46 16.44
N ALA A 98 -3.36 -1.35 16.44
CA ALA A 98 -4.76 -1.01 16.68
C ALA A 98 -4.96 -0.33 18.05
N ARG A 99 -4.37 -0.89 19.12
CA ARG A 99 -4.41 -0.27 20.46
C ARG A 99 -3.77 1.11 20.51
N TRP A 100 -2.70 1.31 19.74
CA TRP A 100 -2.05 2.62 19.64
C TRP A 100 -2.96 3.61 18.89
N ILE A 101 -3.53 3.21 17.76
CA ILE A 101 -4.48 4.00 16.96
C ILE A 101 -5.67 4.44 17.81
N GLU A 102 -6.29 3.51 18.53
CA GLU A 102 -7.45 3.77 19.39
C GLU A 102 -7.12 4.81 20.45
N ARG A 103 -5.97 4.67 21.12
CA ARG A 103 -5.52 5.61 22.15
C ARG A 103 -5.28 7.03 21.63
N HIS A 104 -4.86 7.17 20.36
CA HIS A 104 -4.48 8.46 19.78
C HIS A 104 -5.50 8.97 18.76
N HIS A 105 -6.66 8.32 18.65
CA HIS A 105 -7.75 8.66 17.72
C HIS A 105 -7.29 8.84 16.26
N PHE A 106 -6.38 7.97 15.81
CA PHE A 106 -5.73 8.11 14.50
C PHE A 106 -6.39 7.20 13.44
N ASP A 107 -7.16 7.76 12.51
CA ASP A 107 -7.87 6.94 11.52
C ASP A 107 -6.94 6.42 10.41
N ILE A 108 -6.67 5.11 10.34
CA ILE A 108 -5.76 4.52 9.33
C ILE A 108 -6.49 3.62 8.33
N VAL A 109 -7.37 2.73 8.81
CA VAL A 109 -7.94 1.68 7.98
C VAL A 109 -8.87 2.30 6.93
N GLY A 110 -8.66 1.95 5.66
CA GLY A 110 -9.36 2.53 4.52
C GLY A 110 -8.76 3.83 4.00
N SER A 111 -7.76 4.41 4.68
CA SER A 111 -7.07 5.61 4.25
C SER A 111 -5.73 5.30 3.58
N SER A 112 -5.33 6.16 2.63
CA SER A 112 -3.97 6.12 2.05
C SER A 112 -2.94 6.69 3.03
N LEU A 113 -1.77 6.05 3.09
CA LEU A 113 -0.61 6.55 3.82
C LEU A 113 0.10 7.70 3.09
N LEU A 114 0.02 7.76 1.75
CA LEU A 114 0.79 8.71 0.93
C LEU A 114 0.66 10.18 1.36
N PRO A 115 -0.55 10.71 1.66
CA PRO A 115 -0.69 12.11 2.07
C PRO A 115 -0.17 12.41 3.49
N ARG A 116 0.28 11.38 4.22
CA ARG A 116 0.62 11.44 5.65
C ARG A 116 2.10 11.19 5.94
N ILE A 117 2.88 10.93 4.90
CA ILE A 117 4.32 10.64 5.02
C ILE A 117 5.13 11.79 4.44
N ASP A 118 6.27 12.05 5.08
CA ASP A 118 7.23 13.07 4.73
C ASP A 118 8.66 12.56 4.95
N GLY A 119 9.65 13.34 4.51
CA GLY A 119 11.07 13.08 4.71
C GLY A 119 11.51 11.69 4.24
N LEU A 120 12.34 11.03 5.05
CA LEU A 120 12.93 9.73 4.73
C LEU A 120 11.88 8.64 4.46
N THR A 121 10.77 8.62 5.21
CA THR A 121 9.71 7.64 4.93
C THR A 121 9.13 7.85 3.54
N ALA A 122 8.84 9.10 3.14
CA ALA A 122 8.32 9.37 1.80
C ALA A 122 9.32 8.94 0.70
N GLU A 123 10.59 9.30 0.86
CA GLU A 123 11.66 8.91 -0.07
C GLU A 123 11.79 7.39 -0.21
N MET A 124 11.74 6.64 0.89
CA MET A 124 11.82 5.18 0.88
C MET A 124 10.59 4.52 0.27
N MET A 125 9.39 5.09 0.49
CA MET A 125 8.16 4.60 -0.12
C MET A 125 8.16 4.83 -1.63
N GLU A 126 8.60 6.00 -2.09
CA GLU A 126 8.71 6.31 -3.52
C GLU A 126 9.78 5.48 -4.21
N ARG A 127 10.95 5.30 -3.57
CA ARG A 127 12.08 4.57 -4.15
C ARG A 127 11.84 3.07 -4.21
N TYR A 128 11.18 2.49 -3.20
CA TYR A 128 11.05 1.03 -3.08
C TYR A 128 9.61 0.57 -3.06
N ALA A 129 8.80 1.02 -2.10
CA ALA A 129 7.47 0.45 -1.87
C ALA A 129 6.53 0.60 -3.07
N LEU A 130 6.53 1.76 -3.71
CA LEU A 130 5.70 2.03 -4.89
C LEU A 130 6.13 1.16 -6.09
N PRO A 131 7.41 1.15 -6.53
CA PRO A 131 7.84 0.22 -7.58
C PRO A 131 7.55 -1.26 -7.30
N MET A 132 7.73 -1.70 -6.05
CA MET A 132 7.40 -3.06 -5.63
C MET A 132 5.91 -3.38 -5.82
N LEU A 133 5.02 -2.47 -5.39
CA LEU A 133 3.56 -2.57 -5.53
C LEU A 133 3.09 -2.45 -6.99
N GLU A 134 3.76 -1.65 -7.79
CA GLU A 134 3.45 -1.45 -9.19
C GLU A 134 3.92 -2.61 -10.07
N GLY A 135 4.85 -3.42 -9.55
CA GLY A 135 5.47 -4.53 -10.28
C GLY A 135 6.56 -4.09 -11.24
N THR A 136 7.08 -2.87 -11.09
CA THR A 136 8.17 -2.30 -11.89
C THR A 136 9.55 -2.54 -11.27
N SER A 137 9.59 -3.13 -10.06
CA SER A 137 10.80 -3.59 -9.39
C SER A 137 10.78 -5.10 -9.15
N ASP A 138 11.98 -5.69 -9.23
CA ASP A 138 12.35 -7.06 -8.88
C ASP A 138 12.56 -7.27 -7.37
N VAL A 139 12.63 -6.19 -6.59
CA VAL A 139 12.71 -6.22 -5.13
C VAL A 139 11.40 -6.76 -4.56
N LEU A 140 11.50 -7.71 -3.65
CA LEU A 140 10.36 -8.35 -2.97
C LEU A 140 10.28 -7.98 -1.48
N SER A 141 11.43 -7.68 -0.87
CA SER A 141 11.51 -7.22 0.51
C SER A 141 12.54 -6.10 0.67
N VAL A 142 12.20 -5.10 1.49
CA VAL A 142 13.16 -4.07 1.94
C VAL A 142 13.06 -3.92 3.45
N THR A 143 14.21 -3.87 4.09
CA THR A 143 14.36 -3.54 5.52
C THR A 143 15.25 -2.32 5.67
N TYR A 144 14.86 -1.40 6.54
CA TYR A 144 15.65 -0.21 6.84
C TYR A 144 15.26 0.37 8.20
N ASN A 145 16.15 1.11 8.84
CA ASN A 145 15.86 1.86 10.04
C ASN A 145 15.25 3.22 9.69
N ASP A 146 14.29 3.65 10.49
CA ASP A 146 13.63 4.94 10.31
C ASP A 146 13.05 5.40 11.64
N ARG A 147 12.51 6.62 11.67
CA ARG A 147 11.65 7.11 12.72
C ARG A 147 10.20 6.76 12.38
N ALA A 148 9.45 6.23 13.35
CA ALA A 148 8.08 5.84 13.09
C ALA A 148 7.18 7.05 12.77
N VAL A 149 6.40 6.96 11.68
CA VAL A 149 5.47 8.02 11.24
C VAL A 149 4.40 8.31 12.29
N ALA A 150 3.83 7.23 12.84
CA ALA A 150 2.72 7.33 13.80
C ALA A 150 3.20 7.76 15.20
N PHE A 151 4.37 7.32 15.64
CA PHE A 151 4.92 7.60 16.97
C PHE A 151 6.38 8.05 16.86
N ARG A 152 6.57 9.33 16.51
CA ARG A 152 7.87 9.93 16.12
C ARG A 152 8.97 9.89 17.19
N ASN A 153 8.66 9.48 18.42
CA ASN A 153 9.63 9.27 19.49
C ASN A 153 10.26 7.87 19.49
N ALA A 154 10.04 7.05 18.46
CA ALA A 154 10.65 5.74 18.33
C ALA A 154 11.48 5.62 17.06
N VAL A 155 12.66 5.06 17.22
CA VAL A 155 13.45 4.50 16.11
C VAL A 155 13.01 3.06 15.91
N ILE A 156 12.74 2.72 14.66
CA ILE A 156 12.20 1.43 14.24
C ILE A 156 13.10 0.81 13.18
N ASN A 157 13.08 -0.52 13.11
CA ASN A 157 13.43 -1.25 11.89
C ASN A 157 12.11 -1.53 11.16
N ARG A 158 11.96 -0.93 9.98
CA ARG A 158 10.82 -1.08 9.10
C ARG A 158 11.12 -2.15 8.07
N ARG A 159 10.19 -3.09 7.92
CA ARG A 159 10.22 -4.11 6.87
C ARG A 159 9.02 -3.96 5.96
N LEU A 160 9.27 -3.99 4.66
CA LEU A 160 8.30 -3.92 3.59
C LEU A 160 8.37 -5.23 2.80
N ASN A 161 7.29 -5.99 2.71
CA ASN A 161 7.24 -7.19 1.88
C ASN A 161 6.08 -7.09 0.90
N VAL A 162 6.34 -7.35 -0.38
CA VAL A 162 5.29 -7.40 -1.39
C VAL A 162 4.81 -8.84 -1.59
N VAL A 163 3.49 -9.01 -1.71
CA VAL A 163 2.86 -10.32 -1.99
C VAL A 163 1.93 -10.17 -3.18
N PRO A 164 2.14 -10.91 -4.28
CA PRO A 164 1.20 -10.94 -5.40
C PRO A 164 -0.06 -11.75 -5.02
N VAL A 165 -1.22 -11.22 -5.37
CA VAL A 165 -2.53 -11.82 -5.15
C VAL A 165 -3.42 -11.46 -6.34
N ASP A 166 -3.69 -12.46 -7.18
CA ASP A 166 -4.58 -12.34 -8.35
C ASP A 166 -4.30 -11.12 -9.25
N GLY A 167 -3.05 -10.96 -9.68
CA GLY A 167 -2.64 -9.87 -10.58
C GLY A 167 -2.49 -8.49 -9.91
N VAL A 168 -2.82 -8.37 -8.62
CA VAL A 168 -2.52 -7.20 -7.78
C VAL A 168 -1.37 -7.54 -6.85
N ARG A 169 -0.58 -6.54 -6.45
CA ARG A 169 0.43 -6.69 -5.41
C ARG A 169 0.00 -5.94 -4.16
N VAL A 170 0.19 -6.55 -3.00
CA VAL A 170 -0.04 -5.93 -1.69
C VAL A 170 1.22 -5.85 -0.87
N LEU A 171 1.25 -4.90 0.06
CA LEU A 171 2.42 -4.63 0.88
C LEU A 171 2.11 -4.94 2.34
N VAL A 172 2.91 -5.79 2.96
CA VAL A 172 2.92 -6.00 4.41
C VAL A 172 4.06 -5.17 4.98
N LEU A 173 3.71 -4.14 5.74
CA LEU A 173 4.65 -3.28 6.46
C LEU A 173 4.70 -3.72 7.92
N VAL A 174 5.90 -3.94 8.45
CA VAL A 174 6.15 -4.29 9.85
C VAL A 174 7.14 -3.31 10.46
N ASP A 175 6.73 -2.61 11.51
CA ASP A 175 7.59 -1.73 12.30
C ASP A 175 7.95 -2.42 13.62
N ARG A 176 9.23 -2.74 13.79
CA ARG A 176 9.80 -3.21 15.06
C ARG A 176 10.49 -2.03 15.75
N VAL A 177 10.03 -1.70 16.96
CA VAL A 177 10.68 -0.66 17.78
C VAL A 177 12.05 -1.17 18.23
N LEU A 178 13.10 -0.41 17.91
CA LEU A 178 14.46 -0.67 18.38
C LEU A 178 14.68 0.00 19.73
N TYR A 179 14.39 1.30 19.82
CA TYR A 179 14.46 2.08 21.05
C TYR A 179 13.58 3.32 20.95
N LEU A 180 13.30 3.93 22.10
CA LEU A 180 12.69 5.25 22.18
C LEU A 180 13.80 6.29 22.14
N ASP A 181 13.65 7.25 21.24
CA ASP A 181 14.61 8.31 21.01
C ASP A 181 14.08 9.64 21.55
N ASP A 182 14.98 10.43 22.12
CA ASP A 182 14.70 11.76 22.65
C ASP A 182 14.81 12.87 21.60
N GLY A 183 15.02 12.50 20.33
CA GLY A 183 14.87 13.37 19.17
C GLY A 183 16.18 13.97 18.67
N ARG A 184 17.34 13.43 19.06
CA ARG A 184 18.63 14.09 18.79
C ARG A 184 19.22 13.76 17.43
N ASP A 185 19.06 12.54 16.90
CA ASP A 185 19.67 12.13 15.63
C ASP A 185 18.72 11.32 14.72
N THR A 186 18.88 11.48 13.41
CA THR A 186 18.25 10.62 12.40
C THR A 186 19.03 9.31 12.31
N PRO A 187 18.40 8.14 12.50
CA PRO A 187 19.10 6.86 12.40
C PRO A 187 19.62 6.65 10.96
N ASP A 188 20.80 6.05 10.83
CA ASP A 188 21.25 5.55 9.52
C ASP A 188 20.24 4.51 9.01
N PRO A 189 19.71 4.67 7.79
CA PRO A 189 18.69 3.80 7.28
C PRO A 189 19.12 2.34 7.14
N ASP A 190 20.41 1.97 7.08
CA ASP A 190 20.86 0.56 7.05
C ASP A 190 19.98 -0.33 6.14
N VAL A 191 19.99 -0.02 4.84
CA VAL A 191 19.03 -0.58 3.87
C VAL A 191 19.48 -1.97 3.41
N HIS A 192 18.62 -2.96 3.58
CA HIS A 192 18.80 -4.33 3.08
C HIS A 192 17.64 -4.72 2.17
N MET A 193 17.91 -5.38 1.05
CA MET A 193 16.90 -5.77 0.07
C MET A 193 17.00 -7.25 -0.25
N LEU A 194 15.86 -7.87 -0.56
CA LEU A 194 15.77 -9.19 -1.14
C LEU A 194 15.05 -9.08 -2.48
N THR A 195 15.69 -9.57 -3.54
CA THR A 195 15.16 -9.64 -4.90
C THR A 195 14.65 -11.03 -5.23
N ALA A 196 13.89 -11.16 -6.32
CA ALA A 196 13.41 -12.46 -6.80
C ALA A 196 14.57 -13.44 -7.09
N ASP A 197 15.64 -12.98 -7.75
CA ASP A 197 16.75 -13.83 -8.17
C ASP A 197 17.49 -14.44 -6.97
N GLN A 198 17.71 -13.66 -5.91
CA GLN A 198 18.35 -14.13 -4.68
C GLN A 198 17.59 -15.26 -3.97
N LEU A 199 16.26 -15.35 -4.17
CA LEU A 199 15.43 -16.38 -3.55
C LEU A 199 15.26 -17.63 -4.42
N VAL A 200 15.64 -17.58 -5.69
CA VAL A 200 15.61 -18.74 -6.60
C VAL A 200 16.86 -19.60 -6.44
N ASP A 201 17.96 -18.98 -6.04
CA ASP A 201 19.28 -19.61 -5.91
C ASP A 201 19.59 -20.15 -4.48
N ASP A 202 18.62 -20.06 -3.55
CA ASP A 202 18.64 -20.59 -2.17
C ASP A 202 18.06 -22.02 -2.06
#